data_AF-A0A9D6I1U2-F1
#
_entry.id   AF-A0A9D6I1U2-F1
#
_cell.length_a   1.000
_cell.length_b   1.000
_cell.length_c   1.000
_cell.angle_alpha   90.00
_cell.angle_beta   90.00
_cell.angle_gamma   90.00
#
_symmetry.space_group_name_H-M   'P 1'
#
loop_
_entity.id
_entity.type
_entity.pdbx_description
1 polymer ?
#
loop_
_entity_poly.entity_id
_entity_poly.type
_entity_poly.pdbx_seq_one_letter_code
_entity_poly.pdbx_strand_id
1 'polypeptide(L)'
;MLWLIFAVAVVALLALDLGVFHRRPHEIRFREALGWSATWFTTALLFMCVVYFRRGSEHAVAFLTGYLVEWSLSADNVFVFLVIFSYFRVPAGYQHKVLFWGIVGAVIMRAIMIT
;
A
#
# COMPACT_ATOMS: atom_id res chain seq x y z
N MET A 1 -5.88 -8.98 -23.04
CA MET A 1 -6.30 -7.57 -23.28
C MET A 1 -6.69 -6.84 -22.00
N LEU A 2 -7.58 -7.37 -21.14
CA LEU A 2 -7.94 -6.73 -19.85
C LEU A 2 -6.74 -6.48 -18.91
N TRP A 3 -5.79 -7.42 -18.83
CA TRP A 3 -4.56 -7.26 -18.03
C TRP A 3 -3.66 -6.11 -18.50
N LEU A 4 -3.56 -5.91 -19.83
CA LEU A 4 -2.78 -4.82 -20.42
C LEU A 4 -3.43 -3.46 -20.15
N ILE A 5 -4.77 -3.39 -20.26
CA ILE A 5 -5.55 -2.19 -19.95
C ILE A 5 -5.43 -1.84 -18.46
N PHE A 6 -5.50 -2.85 -17.58
CA PHE A 6 -5.30 -2.67 -16.14
C PHE A 6 -3.88 -2.18 -15.82
N ALA A 7 -2.86 -2.76 -16.45
CA ALA A 7 -1.48 -2.31 -16.27
C ALA A 7 -1.27 -0.86 -16.73
N VAL A 8 -1.80 -0.49 -17.90
CA VAL A 8 -1.74 0.89 -18.42
C VAL A 8 -2.52 1.85 -17.53
N ALA A 9 -3.70 1.46 -17.02
CA ALA A 9 -4.48 2.27 -16.09
C ALA A 9 -3.75 2.48 -14.76
N VAL A 10 -3.10 1.44 -14.21
CA VAL A 10 -2.30 1.54 -12.97
C VAL A 10 -1.10 2.46 -13.18
N VAL A 11 -0.37 2.34 -14.29
CA VAL A 11 0.78 3.22 -14.60
C VAL A 11 0.31 4.67 -14.81
N ALA A 12 -0.82 4.87 -15.49
CA ALA A 12 -1.40 6.19 -15.70
C ALA A 12 -1.85 6.84 -14.38
N LEU A 13 -2.52 6.09 -13.50
CA LEU A 13 -2.89 6.54 -12.16
C LEU A 13 -1.65 6.87 -11.32
N LEU A 14 -0.61 6.02 -11.35
CA LEU A 14 0.64 6.28 -10.64
C LEU A 14 1.31 7.56 -11.15
N ALA A 15 1.36 7.76 -12.47
CA ALA A 15 1.91 8.96 -13.08
C ALA A 15 1.08 10.21 -12.75
N LEU A 16 -0.24 10.08 -12.65
CA LEU A 16 -1.17 11.18 -12.33
C LEU A 16 -1.09 11.57 -10.84
N ASP A 17 -1.10 10.58 -9.95
CA ASP A 17 -0.95 10.74 -8.49
C ASP A 17 0.39 11.44 -8.19
N LEU A 18 1.44 11.06 -8.91
CA LEU A 18 2.78 11.61 -8.71
C LEU A 18 3.08 12.93 -9.44
N GLY A 19 2.41 13.17 -10.57
CA GLY A 19 2.59 14.40 -11.37
C GLY A 19 1.86 15.61 -10.78
N VAL A 20 0.74 15.38 -10.07
CA VAL A 20 -0.13 16.45 -9.54
C VAL A 20 0.08 16.69 -8.04
N PHE A 21 0.44 15.68 -7.24
CA PHE A 21 0.77 15.86 -5.81
C PHE A 21 2.19 16.39 -5.59
N HIS A 22 2.34 17.69 -5.87
CA HIS A 22 3.28 18.64 -5.29
C HIS A 22 4.26 18.14 -4.20
N ARG A 23 5.56 18.11 -4.55
CA ARG A 23 6.65 19.03 -4.12
C ARG A 23 6.78 19.51 -2.65
N ARG A 24 6.08 18.96 -1.66
CA ARG A 24 6.22 19.34 -0.24
C ARG A 24 6.67 18.12 0.58
N PRO A 25 7.84 18.19 1.23
CA PRO A 25 8.32 17.15 2.13
C PRO A 25 7.48 17.20 3.40
N HIS A 26 6.29 16.60 3.38
CA HIS A 26 5.57 16.33 4.61
C HIS A 26 6.12 15.01 5.16
N GLU A 27 7.09 15.15 6.05
CA GLU A 27 7.39 14.09 7.02
C GLU A 27 6.10 13.82 7.80
N ILE A 28 5.30 12.87 7.33
CA ILE A 28 4.21 12.32 8.14
C ILE A 28 4.90 11.80 9.39
N ARG A 29 4.78 12.53 10.49
CA ARG A 29 5.36 12.15 11.77
C ARG A 29 4.85 10.75 12.08
N PHE A 30 5.71 9.85 12.55
CA PHE A 30 5.34 8.46 12.87
C PHE A 30 4.06 8.37 13.73
N ARG A 31 3.85 9.37 14.59
CA ARG A 31 2.65 9.53 15.44
C ARG A 31 1.36 9.83 14.67
N GLU A 32 1.44 10.59 13.58
CA GLU A 32 0.32 10.91 12.69
C GLU A 32 -0.03 9.71 11.80
N ALA A 33 0.98 9.01 11.26
CA ALA A 33 0.79 7.77 10.51
C ALA A 33 0.14 6.67 11.37
N LEU A 34 0.51 6.58 12.64
CA LEU A 34 -0.14 5.70 13.62
C LEU A 34 -1.60 6.09 13.86
N GLY A 35 -1.90 7.39 13.97
CA GLY A 35 -3.28 7.88 14.13
C GLY A 35 -4.18 7.55 12.92
N TRP A 36 -3.66 7.73 11.71
CA TRP A 36 -4.35 7.32 10.48
C TRP A 36 -4.56 5.80 10.43
N SER A 37 -3.52 5.02 10.71
CA SER A 37 -3.63 3.55 10.77
C SER A 37 -4.67 3.08 11.80
N ALA A 38 -4.70 3.69 12.98
CA ALA A 38 -5.67 3.39 14.03
C ALA A 38 -7.10 3.72 13.62
N THR A 39 -7.30 4.83 12.88
CA THR A 39 -8.62 5.22 12.36
C THR A 39 -9.13 4.17 11.38
N TRP A 40 -8.31 3.78 10.40
CA TRP A 40 -8.65 2.75 9.42
C TRP A 40 -8.89 1.39 10.07
N PHE A 41 -8.06 1.01 11.05
CA PHE A 41 -8.23 -0.23 11.81
C PHE A 41 -9.54 -0.23 12.61
N THR A 42 -9.89 0.90 13.23
CA THR A 42 -11.16 1.04 13.96
C THR A 42 -12.35 0.91 13.02
N THR A 43 -12.30 1.52 11.83
CA THR A 43 -13.36 1.38 10.82
C THR A 43 -13.49 -0.07 10.35
N ALA A 44 -12.37 -0.78 10.13
CA ALA A 44 -12.38 -2.20 9.77
C ALA A 44 -12.99 -3.07 10.88
N LEU A 45 -12.66 -2.80 12.15
CA LEU A 45 -13.22 -3.50 13.30
C LEU A 45 -14.73 -3.25 13.45
N LEU A 46 -15.17 -2.01 13.24
CA LEU A 46 -16.58 -1.63 13.31
C LEU A 46 -17.37 -2.33 12.20
N PHE A 47 -16.80 -2.44 11.00
CA PHE A 47 -17.37 -3.21 9.91
C PHE A 47 -17.44 -4.71 10.22
N MET A 48 -16.38 -5.28 10.81
CA MET A 48 -16.38 -6.67 11.29
C MET A 48 -17.51 -6.91 12.30
N CYS A 49 -17.74 -6.01 13.26
CA CYS A 49 -18.86 -6.11 14.19
C CYS A 49 -20.22 -6.11 13.46
N VAL A 50 -20.41 -5.22 12.48
CA VAL A 50 -21.65 -5.20 11.67
C VAL A 50 -21.84 -6.51 10.90
N VAL A 51 -20.78 -7.06 10.31
CA VAL A 51 -20.83 -8.35 9.61
C VAL A 51 -21.16 -9.48 10.58
N TYR A 52 -20.58 -9.47 11.79
CA TYR A 52 -20.87 -10.44 12.84
C TYR A 52 -22.36 -10.45 13.23
N PHE A 53 -22.96 -9.28 13.45
CA PHE A 53 -24.38 -9.18 13.80
C PHE A 53 -25.34 -9.54 12.65
N ARG A 54 -24.96 -9.34 11.39
CA ARG A 54 -25.86 -9.60 10.24
C ARG A 54 -25.69 -10.96 9.58
N ARG A 55 -24.47 -11.52 9.58
CA ARG A 55 -24.12 -12.73 8.82
C ARG A 55 -23.49 -13.83 9.70
N GLY A 56 -23.33 -13.60 10.99
CA GLY A 56 -22.76 -14.59 11.91
C GLY A 56 -21.24 -14.62 11.93
N SER A 57 -20.69 -15.46 12.82
CA SER A 57 -19.26 -15.53 13.13
C SER A 57 -18.40 -15.94 11.92
N GLU A 58 -18.90 -16.85 11.09
CA GLU A 58 -18.14 -17.43 9.97
C GLU A 58 -17.76 -16.37 8.91
N HIS A 59 -18.70 -15.50 8.55
CA HIS A 59 -18.46 -14.40 7.62
C HIS A 59 -17.63 -13.26 8.23
N ALA A 60 -17.74 -13.04 9.54
CA ALA A 60 -16.91 -12.04 10.23
C ALA A 60 -15.44 -12.49 10.30
N VAL A 61 -15.19 -13.77 10.58
CA VAL A 61 -13.85 -14.35 10.54
C VAL A 61 -13.30 -14.31 9.12
N ALA A 62 -14.09 -14.70 8.10
CA ALA A 62 -13.64 -14.63 6.71
C ALA A 62 -13.29 -13.20 6.26
N PHE A 63 -14.08 -12.19 6.65
CA PHE A 63 -13.77 -10.78 6.39
C PHE A 63 -12.48 -10.34 7.07
N LEU A 64 -12.31 -10.69 8.35
CA LEU A 64 -11.11 -10.35 9.11
C LEU A 64 -9.87 -11.02 8.51
N THR A 65 -9.95 -12.30 8.15
CA THR A 65 -8.86 -13.03 7.50
C THR A 65 -8.49 -12.39 6.17
N GLY A 66 -9.47 -12.04 5.33
CA GLY A 66 -9.22 -11.32 4.07
C GLY A 66 -8.53 -9.98 4.29
N TYR A 67 -9.05 -9.17 5.21
CA TYR A 67 -8.47 -7.87 5.57
C TYR A 67 -7.02 -8.00 6.08
N LEU A 68 -6.75 -8.97 6.97
CA LEU A 68 -5.40 -9.24 7.47
C LEU A 68 -4.45 -9.71 6.37
N VAL A 69 -4.91 -10.54 5.45
CA VAL A 69 -4.10 -11.00 4.31
C VAL A 69 -3.73 -9.82 3.41
N GLU A 70 -4.69 -8.97 3.05
CA GLU A 70 -4.44 -7.77 2.24
C GLU A 70 -3.48 -6.80 2.95
N TRP A 71 -3.69 -6.60 4.26
CA TRP A 71 -2.85 -5.74 5.07
C TRP A 71 -1.42 -6.28 5.22
N SER A 72 -1.27 -7.59 5.44
CA SER A 72 0.03 -8.27 5.52
C SER A 72 0.79 -8.19 4.21
N LEU A 73 0.11 -8.38 3.08
CA LEU A 73 0.74 -8.31 1.76
C LEU A 73 1.21 -6.88 1.45
N SER A 74 0.46 -5.87 1.90
CA SER A 74 0.88 -4.47 1.82
C SER A 74 2.08 -4.17 2.74
N ALA A 75 2.07 -4.69 3.97
CA ALA A 75 3.14 -4.51 4.95
C ALA A 75 4.46 -5.18 4.53
N ASP A 76 4.38 -6.37 3.94
CA ASP A 76 5.54 -7.13 3.43
C ASP A 76 6.30 -6.33 2.36
N ASN A 77 5.57 -5.74 1.41
CA ASN A 77 6.15 -4.88 0.37
C ASN A 77 6.86 -3.65 0.97
N VAL A 78 6.23 -2.93 1.91
CA VAL A 78 6.83 -1.76 2.57
C VAL A 78 8.06 -2.15 3.40
N PHE A 79 8.03 -3.31 4.06
CA PHE A 79 9.13 -3.81 4.86
C PHE A 79 10.39 -4.04 4.02
N VAL A 80 10.26 -4.68 2.85
CA VAL A 80 11.39 -4.88 1.93
C VAL A 80 12.02 -3.54 1.53
N PHE A 81 11.22 -2.53 1.20
CA PHE A 81 11.74 -1.19 0.87
C PHE A 81 12.45 -0.53 2.06
N LEU A 82 11.90 -0.63 3.27
CA LEU A 82 12.53 -0.10 4.49
C LEU A 82 13.88 -0.76 4.79
N VAL A 83 13.98 -2.09 4.64
CA VAL A 83 15.25 -2.82 4.83
C VAL A 83 16.30 -2.34 3.83
N ILE A 84 15.94 -2.20 2.55
CA ILE A 84 16.84 -1.69 1.51
C ILE A 84 17.30 -0.26 1.85
N PHE A 85 16.38 0.65 2.21
CA PHE A 85 16.76 2.03 2.56
C PHE A 85 17.64 2.12 3.80
N SER A 86 17.40 1.27 4.80
CA SER A 86 18.22 1.17 6.01
C SER A 86 19.63 0.67 5.69
N TYR A 87 19.73 -0.37 4.86
CA TYR A 87 21.02 -0.93 4.41
C TYR A 87 21.88 0.12 3.68
N PHE A 88 21.27 0.89 2.78
CA PHE A 88 21.97 1.95 2.03
C PHE A 88 22.06 3.30 2.76
N ARG A 89 21.55 3.43 4.00
CA ARG A 89 21.50 4.67 4.80
C ARG A 89 20.97 5.89 4.00
N VAL A 90 19.92 5.68 3.21
CA VAL A 90 19.36 6.72 2.34
C VAL A 90 18.69 7.81 3.18
N PRO A 91 19.10 9.10 3.06
CA PRO A 91 18.46 10.21 3.78
C PRO A 91 16.96 10.32 3.43
N ALA A 92 16.12 10.60 4.43
CA ALA A 92 14.65 10.60 4.30
C ALA A 92 14.11 11.49 3.16
N GLY A 93 14.80 12.59 2.83
CA GLY A 93 14.45 13.46 1.71
C GLY A 93 14.54 12.81 0.32
N TYR A 94 15.30 11.73 0.16
CA TYR A 94 15.45 11.01 -1.11
C TYR A 94 14.68 9.68 -1.17
N GLN A 95 14.16 9.19 -0.03
CA GLN A 95 13.44 7.91 0.02
C GLN A 95 12.26 7.88 -0.95
N HIS A 96 11.51 8.96 -1.10
CA HIS A 96 10.38 9.04 -2.05
C HIS A 96 10.83 8.87 -3.51
N LYS A 97 11.95 9.48 -3.91
CA LYS A 97 12.47 9.36 -5.28
C LYS A 97 13.00 7.96 -5.58
N VAL A 98 13.70 7.36 -4.61
CA VAL A 98 14.21 6.00 -4.75
C VAL A 98 13.08 4.97 -4.73
N LEU A 99 12.08 5.15 -3.86
CA LEU A 99 10.88 4.32 -3.82
C LEU A 99 10.12 4.38 -5.14
N PHE A 100 9.99 5.56 -5.74
CA PHE A 100 9.36 5.73 -7.04
C PHE A 100 10.09 4.93 -8.14
N TRP A 101 11.42 5.12 -8.27
CA TRP A 101 12.20 4.36 -9.25
C TRP A 101 12.17 2.85 -8.98
N GLY A 102 12.09 2.45 -7.71
CA GLY A 102 11.92 1.05 -7.30
C GLY A 102 10.57 0.47 -7.70
N ILE A 103 9.46 1.17 -7.45
CA ILE A 103 8.10 0.73 -7.83
C ILE A 103 7.98 0.65 -9.36
N VAL A 104 8.47 1.65 -10.09
CA VAL A 104 8.48 1.64 -11.55
C VAL A 104 9.31 0.47 -12.08
N GLY A 105 10.51 0.25 -11.54
CA GLY A 105 11.35 -0.89 -11.89
C GLY A 105 10.69 -2.24 -11.60
N ALA A 106 10.03 -2.38 -10.44
CA ALA A 106 9.31 -3.59 -10.05
C ALA A 106 8.12 -3.86 -10.97
N VAL A 107 7.33 -2.83 -11.33
CA VAL A 107 6.21 -2.95 -12.27
C VAL A 107 6.70 -3.34 -13.67
N ILE A 108 7.82 -2.79 -14.14
CA ILE A 108 8.40 -3.16 -15.44
C ILE A 108 8.91 -4.61 -15.43
N MET A 109 9.69 -4.99 -14.42
CA MET A 109 10.16 -6.37 -14.23
C MET A 109 8.99 -7.34 -14.19
N ARG A 110 7.95 -7.00 -13.42
CA ARG A 110 6.73 -7.80 -13.31
C ARG A 110 6.00 -7.88 -14.65
N ALA A 111 5.85 -6.77 -15.37
CA ALA A 111 5.19 -6.73 -16.67
C ALA A 111 5.93 -7.60 -17.70
N ILE A 112 7.26 -7.62 -17.70
CA ILE A 112 8.06 -8.45 -18.63
C ILE A 112 8.05 -9.93 -18.23
N MET A 113 8.02 -10.24 -16.94
CA MET A 113 8.10 -11.63 -16.44
C MET A 113 6.74 -12.34 -16.38
N ILE A 114 5.63 -11.61 -16.20
CA ILE A 114 4.26 -12.15 -16.06
C ILE A 114 3.40 -11.98 -17.34
N THR A 115 3.72 -11.03 -18.23
CA THR A 115 3.01 -10.90 -19.53
C THR A 115 3.58 -11.87 -20.55
#